data_AF-A0A2E2QU40-F1
#
_entry.id   AF-A0A2E2QU40-F1
#
_cell.length_a   1.000
_cell.length_b   1.000
_cell.length_c   1.000
_cell.angle_alpha   90.00
_cell.angle_beta   90.00
_cell.angle_gamma   90.00
#
_symmetry.space_group_name_H-M   'P 1'
#
loop_
_entity.id
_entity.type
_entity.pdbx_description
1 polymer ?
#
loop_
_entity_poly.entity_id
_entity_poly.type
_entity_poly.pdbx_seq_one_letter_code
_entity_poly.pdbx_strand_id
1 'polypeptide(L)'
;MKEIRRPMSPSWLLALLLGSGLLLPSLGHAQEQSMEERLRTQLRMTTQQLQALQSEQAQMQAARTSAEAQRDTALENIKQLEAQLQRAQGNAETLQSQKEAVQAQVRESRQQTGEVKQAYDELMVAARNTEAERASLEASLAERERALAMCVAKNEQMYEIGKDMLGEFEQVSTGTLLKLRQPFAANARVKFEEMAQVYGDKLYGGQVQARDASEVDAQ
;
A
#
# COMPACT_ATOMS: atom_id res chain seq x y z
N MET A 1 -41.03 -15.80 18.09
CA MET A 1 -42.00 -14.85 18.68
C MET A 1 -42.77 -14.17 17.56
N LYS A 2 -44.11 -14.33 17.61
CA LYS A 2 -45.18 -13.65 16.87
C LYS A 2 -45.31 -13.88 15.36
N GLU A 3 -46.21 -14.83 15.10
CA GLU A 3 -46.84 -15.16 13.85
C GLU A 3 -47.72 -14.06 13.25
N ILE A 4 -47.74 -14.15 11.93
CA ILE A 4 -48.60 -13.59 10.89
C ILE A 4 -50.10 -13.63 11.27
N ARG A 5 -50.73 -12.45 11.27
CA ARG A 5 -52.17 -12.24 11.47
C ARG A 5 -52.91 -12.47 10.13
N ARG A 6 -53.74 -13.52 10.04
CA ARG A 6 -54.71 -13.73 8.94
C ARG A 6 -56.10 -13.20 9.33
N PRO A 7 -56.89 -12.68 8.37
CA PRO A 7 -58.17 -12.01 8.62
C PRO A 7 -59.36 -12.97 8.76
N MET A 8 -60.37 -12.49 9.50
CA MET A 8 -61.68 -13.08 9.80
C MET A 8 -62.51 -13.40 8.54
N SER A 9 -63.16 -14.57 8.55
CA SER A 9 -64.24 -14.97 7.64
C SER A 9 -65.61 -14.58 8.20
N PRO A 10 -66.61 -14.23 7.36
CA PRO A 10 -67.96 -13.91 7.81
C PRO A 10 -68.80 -15.19 7.91
N SER A 11 -69.42 -15.38 9.07
CA SER A 11 -70.51 -16.33 9.29
C SER A 11 -71.62 -15.57 10.01
N TRP A 12 -72.86 -15.71 9.50
CA TRP A 12 -74.16 -15.19 9.98
C TRP A 12 -74.83 -14.35 8.87
N LEU A 13 -76.05 -14.60 8.39
CA LEU A 13 -77.15 -15.47 8.80
C LEU A 13 -78.02 -15.77 7.56
N LEU A 14 -78.34 -17.04 7.32
CA LEU A 14 -79.45 -17.45 6.47
C LEU A 14 -80.40 -18.30 7.32
N ALA A 15 -81.69 -18.08 7.09
CA ALA A 15 -82.85 -18.87 7.50
C ALA A 15 -83.27 -18.76 8.98
N LEU A 16 -84.47 -18.22 9.23
CA LEU A 16 -85.70 -19.01 9.36
C LEU A 16 -86.87 -18.08 9.72
N LEU A 17 -87.99 -18.17 8.98
CA LEU A 17 -89.35 -18.44 9.51
C LEU A 17 -90.43 -18.01 8.51
N LEU A 18 -90.85 -19.00 7.71
CA LEU A 18 -92.21 -19.08 7.18
C LEU A 18 -93.18 -19.43 8.32
N GLY A 19 -94.40 -18.87 8.29
CA GLY A 19 -95.48 -19.31 9.18
C GLY A 19 -96.74 -18.46 9.14
N SER A 20 -97.57 -18.71 8.13
CA SER A 20 -99.06 -18.71 8.12
C SER A 20 -99.88 -17.59 8.78
N GLY A 21 -100.76 -17.00 7.97
CA GLY A 21 -101.90 -16.19 8.41
C GLY A 21 -102.88 -15.90 7.28
N LEU A 22 -103.55 -16.95 6.80
CA LEU A 22 -104.61 -16.93 5.80
C LEU A 22 -105.90 -16.32 6.40
N LEU A 23 -106.41 -15.20 5.87
CA LEU A 23 -107.80 -14.75 5.98
C LEU A 23 -108.13 -13.83 4.79
N LEU A 24 -108.93 -14.33 3.85
CA LEU A 24 -109.74 -13.58 2.86
C LEU A 24 -111.23 -13.88 3.19
N PRO A 25 -112.25 -13.17 2.66
CA PRO A 25 -112.26 -11.94 1.86
C PRO A 25 -113.32 -10.91 2.34
N SER A 26 -113.17 -9.63 1.97
CA SER A 26 -114.32 -8.73 1.82
C SER A 26 -114.32 -8.19 0.40
N LEU A 27 -115.05 -8.89 -0.48
CA LEU A 27 -115.49 -8.39 -1.78
C LEU A 27 -116.64 -7.42 -1.53
N GLY A 28 -116.42 -6.14 -1.84
CA GLY A 28 -117.45 -5.13 -1.78
C GLY A 28 -116.87 -3.76 -2.09
N HIS A 29 -117.23 -3.26 -3.26
CA HIS A 29 -117.02 -1.92 -3.83
C HIS A 29 -115.80 -1.76 -4.76
N ALA A 30 -116.13 -1.49 -6.03
CA ALA A 30 -115.31 -0.79 -7.02
C ALA A 30 -114.08 -1.50 -7.59
N GLN A 31 -114.32 -2.47 -8.49
CA GLN A 31 -113.34 -3.04 -9.41
C GLN A 31 -112.74 -2.02 -10.42
N GLU A 32 -113.11 -0.74 -10.36
CA GLU A 32 -112.46 0.36 -11.11
C GLU A 32 -111.47 1.21 -10.30
N GLN A 33 -111.56 1.25 -8.96
CA GLN A 33 -110.59 1.99 -8.13
C GLN A 33 -109.27 1.23 -7.92
N SER A 34 -109.26 -0.10 -8.12
CA SER A 34 -108.10 -0.97 -7.86
C SER A 34 -107.00 -0.94 -8.93
N MET A 35 -107.34 -0.65 -10.19
CA MET A 35 -106.36 -0.56 -11.28
C MET A 35 -105.62 0.78 -11.25
N GLU A 36 -106.33 1.87 -10.96
CA GLU A 36 -105.75 3.19 -10.80
C GLU A 36 -104.80 3.25 -9.59
N GLU A 37 -105.17 2.64 -8.46
CA GLU A 37 -104.32 2.61 -7.26
C GLU A 37 -103.07 1.76 -7.45
N ARG A 38 -103.15 0.67 -8.22
CA ARG A 38 -101.97 -0.11 -8.66
C ARG A 38 -101.07 0.69 -9.60
N LEU A 39 -101.63 1.41 -10.57
CA LEU A 39 -100.87 2.28 -11.47
C LEU A 39 -100.18 3.42 -10.73
N ARG A 40 -100.85 4.04 -9.75
CA ARG A 40 -100.26 5.05 -8.87
C ARG A 40 -99.14 4.47 -8.01
N THR A 41 -99.31 3.25 -7.50
CA THR A 41 -98.27 2.56 -6.72
C THR A 41 -97.07 2.19 -7.60
N GLN A 42 -97.32 1.69 -8.81
CA GLN A 42 -96.28 1.43 -9.81
C GLN A 42 -95.54 2.70 -10.20
N LEU A 43 -96.23 3.82 -10.43
CA LEU A 43 -95.62 5.11 -10.73
C LEU A 43 -94.77 5.63 -9.56
N ARG A 44 -95.22 5.47 -8.32
CA ARG A 44 -94.43 5.83 -7.13
C ARG A 44 -93.18 4.96 -7.02
N MET A 45 -93.31 3.65 -7.25
CA MET A 45 -92.18 2.72 -7.26
C MET A 45 -91.17 3.02 -8.37
N THR A 46 -91.62 3.30 -9.60
CA THR A 46 -90.71 3.66 -10.71
C THR A 46 -90.05 5.01 -10.46
N THR A 47 -90.75 5.97 -9.85
CA THR A 47 -90.18 7.26 -9.46
C THR A 47 -89.10 7.08 -8.38
N GLN A 48 -89.35 6.25 -7.37
CA GLN A 48 -88.37 5.89 -6.34
C GLN A 48 -87.16 5.15 -6.93
N GLN A 49 -87.37 4.23 -7.86
CA GLN A 49 -86.30 3.54 -8.58
C GLN A 49 -85.46 4.51 -9.43
N LEU A 50 -86.10 5.45 -10.12
CA LEU A 50 -85.39 6.46 -10.91
C LEU A 50 -84.55 7.37 -10.01
N GLN A 51 -85.09 7.80 -8.87
CA GLN A 51 -84.35 8.58 -7.88
C GLN A 51 -83.17 7.79 -7.28
N ALA A 52 -83.36 6.50 -6.99
CA ALA A 52 -82.31 5.62 -6.51
C ALA A 52 -81.18 5.45 -7.56
N LEU A 53 -81.54 5.15 -8.81
CA LEU A 53 -80.58 5.02 -9.91
C LEU A 53 -79.84 6.34 -10.20
N GLN A 54 -80.53 7.48 -10.12
CA GLN A 54 -79.89 8.79 -10.29
C GLN A 54 -78.89 9.06 -9.16
N SER A 55 -79.21 8.69 -7.92
CA SER A 55 -78.28 8.79 -6.79
C SER A 55 -77.08 7.85 -6.92
N GLU A 56 -77.30 6.62 -7.40
CA GLU A 56 -76.25 5.63 -7.66
C GLU A 56 -75.33 6.10 -8.80
N GLN A 57 -75.89 6.65 -9.88
CA GLN A 57 -75.11 7.24 -10.97
C GLN A 57 -74.24 8.39 -10.48
N ALA A 58 -74.77 9.26 -9.62
CA ALA A 58 -73.99 10.35 -9.02
C ALA A 58 -72.86 9.83 -8.13
N GLN A 59 -73.13 8.79 -7.32
CA GLN A 59 -72.11 8.15 -6.48
C GLN A 59 -71.02 7.47 -7.30
N MET A 60 -71.39 6.72 -8.35
CA MET A 60 -70.45 6.06 -9.24
C MET A 60 -69.60 7.06 -10.03
N GLN A 61 -70.19 8.18 -10.47
CA GLN A 61 -69.45 9.25 -11.13
C GLN A 61 -68.45 9.91 -10.17
N ALA A 62 -68.86 10.17 -8.92
CA ALA A 62 -67.96 10.72 -7.90
C ALA A 62 -66.81 9.74 -7.57
N ALA A 63 -67.11 8.45 -7.43
CA ALA A 63 -66.11 7.41 -7.22
C ALA A 63 -65.13 7.29 -8.40
N ARG A 64 -65.64 7.38 -9.64
CA ARG A 64 -64.81 7.38 -10.86
C ARG A 64 -63.87 8.58 -10.90
N THR A 65 -64.35 9.79 -10.64
CA THR A 65 -63.50 10.98 -10.60
C THR A 65 -62.44 10.89 -9.50
N SER A 66 -62.79 10.34 -8.33
CA SER A 66 -61.81 10.11 -7.25
C SER A 66 -60.75 9.08 -7.66
N ALA A 67 -61.14 7.97 -8.29
CA ALA A 67 -60.22 6.94 -8.78
C ALA A 67 -59.31 7.47 -9.90
N GLU A 68 -59.84 8.27 -10.83
CA GLU A 68 -59.07 8.94 -11.88
C GLU A 68 -58.04 9.90 -11.27
N ALA A 69 -58.42 10.71 -10.27
CA ALA A 69 -57.49 11.60 -9.57
C ALA A 69 -56.38 10.84 -8.82
N GLN A 70 -56.72 9.72 -8.18
CA GLN A 70 -55.74 8.85 -7.51
C GLN A 70 -54.78 8.19 -8.52
N ARG A 71 -55.30 7.72 -9.66
CA ARG A 71 -54.47 7.18 -10.75
C ARG A 71 -53.50 8.24 -11.26
N ASP A 72 -53.97 9.45 -11.52
CA ASP A 72 -53.13 10.51 -12.06
C ASP A 72 -52.03 10.92 -11.06
N THR A 73 -52.37 10.97 -9.77
CA THR A 73 -51.38 11.17 -8.69
C THR A 73 -50.36 10.03 -8.62
N ALA A 74 -50.81 8.78 -8.73
CA ALA A 74 -49.91 7.62 -8.73
C ALA A 74 -48.99 7.60 -9.94
N LEU A 75 -49.48 7.95 -11.13
CA LEU A 75 -48.68 8.07 -12.35
C LEU A 75 -47.62 9.18 -12.23
N GLU A 76 -47.96 10.30 -11.60
CA GLU A 76 -46.99 11.37 -11.34
C GLU A 76 -45.91 10.92 -10.35
N ASN A 77 -46.29 10.22 -9.28
CA ASN A 77 -45.33 9.66 -8.33
C ASN A 77 -44.39 8.63 -8.98
N ILE A 78 -44.91 7.78 -9.88
CA ILE A 78 -44.08 6.83 -10.63
C ILE A 78 -43.04 7.58 -11.47
N LYS A 79 -43.46 8.59 -12.24
CA LYS A 79 -42.52 9.40 -13.04
C LYS A 79 -41.45 10.08 -12.19
N GLN A 80 -41.83 10.61 -11.03
CA GLN A 80 -40.89 11.23 -10.10
C GLN A 80 -39.89 10.22 -9.52
N LEU A 81 -40.36 9.03 -9.14
CA LEU A 81 -39.51 7.96 -8.64
C LEU A 81 -38.57 7.41 -9.73
N GLU A 82 -39.04 7.26 -10.97
CA GLU A 82 -38.22 6.87 -12.11
C GLU A 82 -37.11 7.90 -12.37
N ALA A 83 -37.45 9.20 -12.35
CA ALA A 83 -36.45 10.27 -12.51
C ALA A 83 -35.43 10.28 -11.36
N GLN A 84 -35.85 10.02 -10.12
CA GLN A 84 -34.95 9.90 -8.97
C GLN A 84 -34.04 8.67 -9.10
N LEU A 85 -34.57 7.54 -9.56
CA LEU A 85 -33.82 6.31 -9.75
C LEU A 85 -32.75 6.48 -10.84
N GLN A 86 -33.09 7.10 -11.97
CA GLN A 86 -32.12 7.43 -13.01
C GLN A 86 -31.01 8.35 -12.51
N ARG A 87 -31.35 9.38 -11.72
CA ARG A 87 -30.34 10.26 -11.10
C ARG A 87 -29.46 9.50 -10.11
N ALA A 88 -30.04 8.63 -9.30
CA ALA A 88 -29.31 7.82 -8.33
C ALA A 88 -28.35 6.84 -9.03
N GLN A 89 -28.78 6.22 -10.13
CA GLN A 89 -27.94 5.35 -10.97
C GLN A 89 -26.77 6.13 -11.58
N GLY A 90 -27.03 7.30 -12.20
CA GLY A 90 -25.95 8.13 -12.75
C GLY A 90 -24.95 8.61 -11.69
N ASN A 91 -25.44 8.94 -10.49
CA ASN A 91 -24.57 9.29 -9.37
C ASN A 91 -23.74 8.08 -8.89
N ALA A 92 -24.33 6.89 -8.84
CA ALA A 92 -23.64 5.67 -8.44
C ALA A 92 -22.52 5.30 -9.44
N GLU A 93 -22.79 5.40 -10.74
CA GLU A 93 -21.80 5.19 -11.80
C GLU A 93 -20.65 6.20 -11.70
N THR A 94 -20.98 7.47 -11.48
CA THR A 94 -19.98 8.55 -11.29
C THR A 94 -19.14 8.31 -10.03
N LEU A 95 -19.75 7.89 -8.93
CA LEU A 95 -19.02 7.60 -7.69
C LEU A 95 -18.13 6.36 -7.85
N GLN A 96 -18.58 5.36 -8.60
CA GLN A 96 -17.79 4.17 -8.90
C GLN A 96 -16.57 4.51 -9.75
N SER A 97 -16.72 5.32 -10.80
CA SER A 97 -15.59 5.75 -11.63
C SER A 97 -14.60 6.62 -10.85
N GLN A 98 -15.07 7.52 -9.98
CA GLN A 98 -14.20 8.29 -9.08
C GLN A 98 -13.45 7.38 -8.11
N LYS A 99 -14.12 6.36 -7.54
CA LYS A 99 -13.48 5.39 -6.65
C LYS A 99 -12.37 4.62 -7.36
N GLU A 100 -12.60 4.18 -8.60
CA GLU A 100 -11.61 3.49 -9.41
C GLU A 100 -10.41 4.39 -9.74
N ALA A 101 -10.66 5.65 -10.10
CA ALA A 101 -9.61 6.65 -10.35
C ALA A 101 -8.76 6.91 -9.08
N VAL A 102 -9.39 7.10 -7.92
CA VAL A 102 -8.68 7.27 -6.64
C VAL A 102 -7.89 6.02 -6.29
N GLN A 103 -8.45 4.82 -6.49
CA GLN A 103 -7.71 3.58 -6.25
C GLN A 103 -6.51 3.42 -7.18
N ALA A 104 -6.62 3.82 -8.45
CA ALA A 104 -5.49 3.84 -9.38
C ALA A 104 -4.41 4.81 -8.90
N GLN A 105 -4.78 6.03 -8.51
CA GLN A 105 -3.85 7.02 -7.98
C GLN A 105 -3.17 6.56 -6.68
N VAL A 106 -3.89 5.89 -5.79
CA VAL A 106 -3.33 5.32 -4.55
C VAL A 106 -2.34 4.19 -4.87
N ARG A 107 -2.64 3.34 -5.86
CA ARG A 107 -1.69 2.28 -6.30
C ARG A 107 -0.41 2.89 -6.88
N GLU A 108 -0.54 3.88 -7.74
CA GLU A 108 0.60 4.60 -8.34
C GLU A 108 1.45 5.29 -7.27
N SER A 109 0.82 6.04 -6.36
CA SER A 109 1.51 6.72 -5.25
C SER A 109 2.24 5.72 -4.33
N ARG A 110 1.63 4.56 -4.05
CA ARG A 110 2.28 3.50 -3.28
C ARG A 110 3.48 2.90 -4.02
N GLN A 111 3.38 2.72 -5.33
CA GLN A 111 4.49 2.25 -6.16
C GLN A 111 5.66 3.25 -6.13
N GLN A 112 5.39 4.53 -6.38
CA GLN A 112 6.40 5.60 -6.32
C GLN A 112 7.06 5.66 -4.93
N THR A 113 6.26 5.54 -3.86
CA THR A 113 6.79 5.50 -2.49
C THR A 113 7.69 4.28 -2.26
N GLY A 114 7.34 3.13 -2.85
CA GLY A 114 8.17 1.92 -2.81
C GLY A 114 9.49 2.10 -3.55
N GLU A 115 9.44 2.66 -4.76
CA GLU A 115 10.63 2.94 -5.59
C GLU A 115 11.58 3.91 -4.89
N VAL A 116 11.07 5.00 -4.29
CA VAL A 116 11.90 5.96 -3.55
C VAL A 116 12.55 5.31 -2.33
N LYS A 117 11.83 4.45 -1.60
CA LYS A 117 12.40 3.71 -0.46
C LYS A 117 13.50 2.77 -0.90
N GLN A 118 13.28 2.01 -1.97
CA GLN A 118 14.29 1.11 -2.52
C GLN A 118 15.53 1.88 -2.97
N ALA A 119 15.37 2.97 -3.71
CA ALA A 119 16.49 3.81 -4.14
C ALA A 119 17.25 4.41 -2.94
N TYR A 120 16.55 4.78 -1.87
CA TYR A 120 17.16 5.26 -0.63
C TYR A 120 17.97 4.17 0.08
N ASP A 121 17.44 2.95 0.18
CA ASP A 121 18.14 1.81 0.78
C ASP A 121 19.38 1.43 -0.03
N GLU A 122 19.28 1.42 -1.37
CA GLU A 122 20.40 1.20 -2.28
C GLU A 122 21.49 2.28 -2.12
N LEU A 123 21.10 3.56 -2.02
CA LEU A 123 22.04 4.65 -1.77
C LEU A 123 22.73 4.50 -0.41
N MET A 124 22.00 4.06 0.62
CA MET A 124 22.56 3.84 1.96
C MET A 124 23.61 2.72 1.95
N VAL A 125 23.34 1.63 1.22
CA VAL A 125 24.30 0.54 1.03
C VAL A 125 25.52 1.03 0.24
N ALA A 126 25.31 1.77 -0.85
CA ALA A 126 26.40 2.33 -1.65
C ALA A 126 27.30 3.26 -0.81
N ALA A 127 26.71 4.15 0.00
CA ALA A 127 27.46 5.03 0.88
C ALA A 127 28.30 4.27 1.92
N ARG A 128 27.76 3.20 2.52
CA ARG A 128 28.51 2.34 3.44
C ARG A 128 29.66 1.62 2.75
N ASN A 129 29.45 1.12 1.54
CA ASN A 129 30.49 0.46 0.76
C ASN A 129 31.61 1.44 0.39
N THR A 130 31.27 2.65 -0.07
CA THR A 130 32.27 3.68 -0.36
C THR A 130 33.07 4.08 0.89
N GLU A 131 32.43 4.21 2.05
CA GLU A 131 33.15 4.52 3.29
C GLU A 131 34.06 3.36 3.73
N ALA A 132 33.63 2.12 3.56
CA ALA A 132 34.47 0.94 3.83
C ALA A 132 35.67 0.85 2.86
N GLU A 133 35.47 1.13 1.58
CA GLU A 133 36.54 1.21 0.58
C GLU A 133 37.53 2.33 0.93
N ARG A 134 37.02 3.50 1.33
CA ARG A 134 37.86 4.64 1.76
C ARG A 134 38.72 4.26 2.96
N ALA A 135 38.13 3.66 4.00
CA ALA A 135 38.86 3.21 5.18
C ALA A 135 39.93 2.16 4.84
N SER A 136 39.63 1.22 3.94
CA SER A 136 40.57 0.20 3.48
C SER A 136 41.74 0.81 2.69
N LEU A 137 41.46 1.78 1.81
CA LEU A 137 42.47 2.52 1.06
C LEU A 137 43.34 3.39 1.98
N GLU A 138 42.75 4.08 2.95
CA GLU A 138 43.48 4.86 3.96
C GLU A 138 44.42 3.96 4.78
N ALA A 139 43.94 2.78 5.22
CA ALA A 139 44.79 1.82 5.92
C ALA A 139 45.94 1.30 5.04
N SER A 140 45.65 0.96 3.78
CA SER A 140 46.66 0.50 2.82
C SER A 140 47.70 1.58 2.50
N LEU A 141 47.28 2.84 2.47
CA LEU A 141 48.16 3.98 2.24
C LEU A 141 49.07 4.22 3.44
N ALA A 142 48.51 4.21 4.65
CA ALA A 142 49.28 4.32 5.89
C ALA A 142 50.34 3.21 6.00
N GLU A 143 49.98 1.98 5.62
CA GLU A 143 50.93 0.86 5.64
C GLU A 143 52.07 1.06 4.63
N ARG A 144 51.75 1.50 3.40
CA ARG A 144 52.78 1.83 2.42
C ARG A 144 53.66 2.99 2.86
N GLU A 145 53.11 4.01 3.50
CA GLU A 145 53.89 5.13 4.03
C GLU A 145 54.88 4.65 5.11
N ARG A 146 54.45 3.76 6.01
CA ARG A 146 55.35 3.16 7.01
C ARG A 146 56.44 2.31 6.36
N ALA A 147 56.08 1.46 5.39
CA ALA A 147 57.04 0.65 4.65
C ALA A 147 58.07 1.52 3.92
N LEU A 148 57.62 2.62 3.28
CA LEU A 148 58.52 3.58 2.62
C LEU A 148 59.44 4.29 3.63
N ALA A 149 58.91 4.73 4.78
CA ALA A 149 59.72 5.37 5.82
C ALA A 149 60.81 4.42 6.34
N MET A 150 60.50 3.15 6.56
CA MET A 150 61.49 2.13 6.93
C MET A 150 62.54 1.93 5.84
N CYS A 151 62.13 1.82 4.57
CA CYS A 151 63.05 1.67 3.45
C CYS A 151 64.02 2.86 3.35
N VAL A 152 63.53 4.09 3.54
CA VAL A 152 64.37 5.29 3.55
C VAL A 152 65.36 5.26 4.71
N ALA A 153 64.90 4.96 5.92
CA ALA A 153 65.77 4.87 7.10
C ALA A 153 66.86 3.78 6.95
N LYS A 154 66.50 2.62 6.41
CA LYS A 154 67.46 1.54 6.12
C LYS A 154 68.44 1.91 5.01
N ASN A 155 67.97 2.60 3.97
CA ASN A 155 68.85 3.10 2.91
C ASN A 155 69.89 4.09 3.45
N GLU A 156 69.46 5.02 4.30
CA GLU A 156 70.36 5.96 4.97
C GLU A 156 71.38 5.24 5.86
N GLN A 157 70.94 4.25 6.65
CA GLN A 157 71.85 3.41 7.44
C GLN A 157 72.89 2.69 6.56
N MET A 158 72.46 2.09 5.46
CA MET A 158 73.37 1.42 4.53
C MET A 158 74.36 2.38 3.87
N TYR A 159 73.92 3.60 3.56
CA TYR A 159 74.77 4.63 2.98
C TYR A 159 75.87 5.09 3.96
N GLU A 160 75.52 5.32 5.23
CA GLU A 160 76.50 5.67 6.26
C GLU A 160 77.47 4.50 6.55
N ILE A 161 77.00 3.24 6.59
CA ILE A 161 77.89 2.07 6.66
C ILE A 161 78.87 2.04 5.48
N GLY A 162 78.40 2.35 4.26
CA GLY A 162 79.24 2.44 3.08
C GLY A 162 80.29 3.55 3.15
N LYS A 163 79.95 4.71 3.72
CA LYS A 163 80.90 5.78 4.00
C LYS A 163 81.93 5.39 5.04
N ASP A 164 81.52 4.75 6.14
CA ASP A 164 82.42 4.24 7.18
C ASP A 164 83.47 3.29 6.58
N MET A 165 83.02 2.35 5.73
CA MET A 165 83.92 1.45 4.99
C MET A 165 84.96 2.23 4.17
N LEU A 166 84.52 3.20 3.35
CA LEU A 166 85.40 4.03 2.53
C LEU A 166 86.41 4.81 3.38
N GLY A 167 85.97 5.41 4.49
CA GLY A 167 86.83 6.15 5.40
C GLY A 167 87.88 5.27 6.10
N GLU A 168 87.53 4.06 6.52
CA GLU A 168 88.51 3.11 7.06
C GLU A 168 89.50 2.64 5.99
N PHE A 169 89.07 2.42 4.75
CA PHE A 169 89.99 2.11 3.65
C PHE A 169 90.98 3.26 3.36
N GLU A 170 90.56 4.51 3.47
CA GLU A 170 91.46 5.67 3.34
C GLU A 170 92.49 5.74 4.50
N GLN A 171 92.09 5.32 5.71
CA GLN A 171 93.00 5.24 6.87
C GLN A 171 93.96 4.04 6.80
N VAL A 172 93.64 3.00 6.02
CA VAL A 172 94.58 1.93 5.62
C VAL A 172 95.60 2.50 4.62
N SER A 173 96.50 3.34 5.13
CA SER A 173 97.50 4.05 4.33
C SER A 173 98.49 3.11 3.62
N THR A 174 99.21 3.65 2.64
CA THR A 174 100.29 2.99 1.88
C THR A 174 101.36 2.33 2.77
N GLY A 175 101.54 2.79 4.01
CA GLY A 175 102.43 2.15 5.00
C GLY A 175 101.93 0.80 5.53
N THR A 176 100.61 0.60 5.61
CA THR A 176 99.99 -0.69 5.97
C THR A 176 100.12 -1.70 4.82
N LEU A 177 99.96 -1.24 3.58
CA LEU A 177 100.20 -2.04 2.38
C LEU A 177 101.66 -2.49 2.26
N LEU A 178 102.63 -1.64 2.65
CA LEU A 178 104.05 -2.00 2.68
C LEU A 178 104.35 -3.11 3.71
N LYS A 179 103.66 -3.12 4.86
CA LYS A 179 103.74 -4.19 5.87
C LYS A 179 103.06 -5.48 5.42
N LEU A 180 102.00 -5.39 4.61
CA LEU A 180 101.26 -6.55 4.11
C LEU A 180 102.11 -7.42 3.15
N ARG A 181 103.11 -6.83 2.47
CA ARG A 181 103.99 -7.54 1.53
C ARG A 181 105.11 -8.32 2.22
N GLN A 182 105.27 -8.23 3.55
CA GLN A 182 106.22 -9.05 4.28
C GLN A 182 105.63 -10.43 4.64
N PRO A 183 106.40 -11.52 4.52
CA PRO A 183 105.90 -12.90 4.66
C PRO A 183 105.37 -13.27 6.07
N PHE A 184 105.39 -12.35 7.04
CA PHE A 184 104.93 -12.56 8.43
C PHE A 184 103.73 -11.68 8.85
N ALA A 185 103.00 -11.08 7.91
CA ALA A 185 101.88 -10.18 8.20
C ALA A 185 100.56 -10.87 8.64
N ALA A 186 100.65 -11.94 9.46
CA ALA A 186 99.48 -12.67 9.97
C ALA A 186 98.48 -11.75 10.70
N ASN A 187 98.98 -10.78 11.48
CA ASN A 187 98.14 -9.81 12.19
C ASN A 187 97.37 -8.86 11.25
N ALA A 188 97.90 -8.58 10.06
CA ALA A 188 97.19 -7.73 9.09
C ALA A 188 96.03 -8.49 8.43
N ARG A 189 96.20 -9.79 8.16
CA ARG A 189 95.12 -10.66 7.63
C ARG A 189 93.93 -10.75 8.59
N VAL A 190 94.20 -11.05 9.87
CA VAL A 190 93.14 -11.13 10.91
C VAL A 190 92.35 -9.82 11.01
N LYS A 191 93.02 -8.67 10.92
CA LYS A 191 92.33 -7.36 10.93
C LYS A 191 91.39 -7.15 9.74
N PHE A 192 91.78 -7.57 8.54
CA PHE A 192 90.90 -7.49 7.37
C PHE A 192 89.70 -8.44 7.48
N GLU A 193 89.90 -9.62 8.08
CA GLU A 193 88.84 -10.58 8.34
C GLU A 193 87.83 -10.06 9.39
N GLU A 194 88.33 -9.44 10.47
CA GLU A 194 87.52 -8.79 11.50
C GLU A 194 86.74 -7.60 10.94
N MET A 195 87.38 -6.75 10.12
CA MET A 195 86.68 -5.69 9.40
C MET A 195 85.58 -6.25 8.49
N ALA A 196 85.88 -7.28 7.70
CA ALA A 196 84.90 -7.91 6.81
C ALA A 196 83.70 -8.50 7.57
N GLN A 197 83.92 -9.08 8.76
CA GLN A 197 82.85 -9.56 9.63
C GLN A 197 82.00 -8.43 10.19
N VAL A 198 82.62 -7.42 10.82
CA VAL A 198 81.89 -6.29 11.42
C VAL A 198 81.04 -5.57 10.38
N TYR A 199 81.58 -5.37 9.19
CA TYR A 199 80.84 -4.77 8.10
C TYR A 199 79.78 -5.68 7.51
N GLY A 200 80.04 -6.98 7.41
CA GLY A 200 79.04 -7.96 7.01
C GLY A 200 77.82 -7.94 7.93
N ASP A 201 78.04 -7.89 9.23
CA ASP A 201 76.98 -7.82 10.25
C ASP A 201 76.19 -6.50 10.16
N LYS A 202 76.89 -5.36 10.01
CA LYS A 202 76.25 -4.05 9.79
C LYS A 202 75.40 -4.03 8.51
N LEU A 203 75.93 -4.58 7.41
CA LEU A 203 75.24 -4.65 6.12
C LEU A 203 73.98 -5.53 6.21
N TYR A 204 74.07 -6.64 6.92
CA TYR A 204 72.96 -7.56 7.16
C TYR A 204 71.87 -6.93 8.01
N GLY A 205 72.24 -6.17 9.06
CA GLY A 205 71.28 -5.41 9.87
C GLY A 205 70.60 -4.24 9.12
N GLY A 206 71.24 -3.72 8.07
CA GLY A 206 70.72 -2.65 7.22
C GLY A 206 69.81 -3.11 6.08
N GLN A 207 69.72 -4.40 5.77
CA GLN A 207 68.79 -4.90 4.76
C GLN A 207 67.34 -4.81 5.23
N VAL A 208 66.45 -4.39 4.32
CA VAL A 208 65.00 -4.49 4.52
C VAL A 208 64.59 -5.95 4.37
N GLN A 209 64.10 -6.57 5.44
CA GLN A 209 63.63 -7.95 5.41
C GLN A 209 62.11 -8.02 5.28
N ALA A 210 61.60 -9.11 4.71
CA ALA A 210 60.16 -9.38 4.65
C ALA A 210 59.52 -9.46 6.06
N ARG A 211 60.32 -9.73 7.09
CA ARG A 211 59.91 -9.77 8.48
C ARG A 211 59.69 -8.36 9.06
N ASP A 212 60.47 -7.37 8.63
CA ASP A 212 60.32 -5.97 9.06
C ASP A 212 59.00 -5.38 8.52
N ALA A 213 58.55 -5.81 7.33
CA ALA A 213 57.23 -5.48 6.80
C ALA A 213 56.08 -6.09 7.62
N SER A 214 56.28 -7.25 8.25
CA SER A 214 55.25 -7.93 9.06
C SER A 214 55.18 -7.46 10.53
N GLU A 215 56.24 -6.85 11.07
CA GLU A 215 56.21 -6.27 12.42
C GLU A 215 55.51 -4.90 12.47
N VAL A 216 55.46 -4.18 11.35
CA VAL A 216 54.68 -2.95 11.22
C VAL A 216 53.17 -3.21 11.19
N ASP A 217 52.74 -4.32 10.58
CA ASP A 217 51.33 -4.76 10.62
C ASP A 217 50.84 -5.14 12.04
N ALA A 218 51.75 -5.32 13.02
CA ALA A 218 51.45 -5.79 14.37
C ALA A 218 51.45 -4.69 15.46
N GLN A 219 51.75 -3.43 15.12
CA GLN A 219 51.79 -2.27 16.04
C GLN A 219 50.70 -1.25 15.72
#